data_AF-A0A964V9V5-F1
#
_entry.id   AF-A0A964V9V5-F1
#
_cell.length_a   1.000
_cell.length_b   1.000
_cell.length_c   1.000
_cell.angle_alpha   90.00
_cell.angle_beta   90.00
_cell.angle_gamma   90.00
#
_symmetry.space_group_name_H-M   'P 1'
#
loop_
_entity.id
_entity.type
_entity.pdbx_description
1 polymer ?
#
loop_
_entity_poly.entity_id
_entity_poly.type
_entity_poly.pdbx_seq_one_letter_code
_entity_poly.pdbx_strand_id
1 'polypeptide(L)'
;MNALGNEQVGKFINEHFASSFQKVATFRVVGGQKQGGNVAAYFCAPDGRVLHVVAGPVDSATFLREARWVVDTAKKGIELSKGDGAAFKTFFRKAHAEKLRAETGLVVEATTFDPPSPDEGDSALSFRDPTGRPLAPKLPPPPIDGPDVRLEEKQFKAQQAAEAGAPGARLMVDRRGNRLVLGNQGRVDTLLAGHVMAPIEKIYGTIFENILGEKISKKPVEVVTPFPWVKNSKTNGN
;
A
#
# COMPACT_ATOMS: atom_id res chain seq x y z
N MET A 1 1.09 -20.36 5.12
CA MET A 1 -0.09 -20.63 4.26
C MET A 1 -0.37 -19.35 3.47
N ASN A 2 -0.67 -19.42 2.16
CA ASN A 2 -0.96 -18.24 1.34
C ASN A 2 -2.22 -17.53 1.88
N ALA A 3 -2.17 -16.22 2.12
CA ALA A 3 -3.30 -15.42 2.63
C ALA A 3 -4.59 -15.70 1.84
N LEU A 4 -4.48 -15.69 0.51
CA LEU A 4 -5.60 -15.84 -0.42
C LEU A 4 -6.10 -17.28 -0.57
N GLY A 5 -5.38 -18.27 -0.04
CA GLY A 5 -5.82 -19.67 -0.03
C GLY A 5 -6.76 -20.01 1.13
N ASN A 6 -7.02 -19.06 2.03
CA ASN A 6 -7.87 -19.27 3.19
C ASN A 6 -9.34 -18.95 2.86
N GLU A 7 -10.24 -19.87 3.23
CA GLU A 7 -11.67 -19.76 2.93
C GLU A 7 -12.34 -18.52 3.56
N GLN A 8 -11.98 -18.19 4.80
CA GLN A 8 -12.56 -17.04 5.49
C GLN A 8 -12.15 -15.72 4.83
N VAL A 9 -10.88 -15.64 4.38
CA VAL A 9 -10.41 -14.52 3.56
C VAL A 9 -11.20 -14.45 2.26
N GLY A 10 -11.31 -15.55 1.53
CA GLY A 10 -12.04 -15.60 0.26
C GLY A 10 -13.51 -15.16 0.39
N LYS A 11 -14.21 -15.66 1.42
CA LYS A 11 -15.60 -15.29 1.69
C LYS A 11 -15.73 -13.78 1.98
N PHE A 12 -14.90 -13.25 2.87
CA PHE A 12 -14.95 -11.84 3.24
C PHE A 12 -14.62 -10.92 2.05
N ILE A 13 -13.61 -11.28 1.26
CA ILE A 13 -13.21 -10.50 0.09
C ILE A 13 -14.29 -10.49 -0.98
N ASN A 14 -14.90 -11.65 -1.28
CA ASN A 14 -16.00 -11.73 -2.25
C ASN A 14 -17.26 -10.97 -1.81
N GLU A 15 -17.50 -10.84 -0.52
CA GLU A 15 -18.66 -10.11 0.02
C GLU A 15 -18.51 -8.58 -0.10
N HIS A 16 -17.28 -8.06 0.05
CA HIS A 16 -17.05 -6.62 0.18
C HIS A 16 -16.26 -5.98 -0.97
N PHE A 17 -15.56 -6.76 -1.80
CA PHE A 17 -14.63 -6.23 -2.79
C PHE A 17 -14.77 -6.91 -4.16
N ALA A 18 -14.63 -6.10 -5.21
CA ALA A 18 -14.33 -6.60 -6.55
C ALA A 18 -12.80 -6.76 -6.68
N SER A 19 -12.33 -8.01 -6.72
CA SER A 19 -10.89 -8.31 -6.77
C SER A 19 -10.36 -8.39 -8.19
N SER A 20 -9.24 -7.73 -8.46
CA SER A 20 -8.45 -7.90 -9.68
C SER A 20 -6.98 -8.05 -9.31
N PHE A 21 -6.19 -8.65 -10.20
CA PHE A 21 -4.76 -8.78 -10.01
C PHE A 21 -4.01 -8.36 -11.28
N GLN A 22 -2.86 -7.75 -11.10
CA GLN A 22 -1.97 -7.37 -12.19
C GLN A 22 -0.56 -7.85 -11.87
N LYS A 23 0.04 -8.62 -12.79
CA LYS A 23 1.45 -8.98 -12.72
C LYS A 23 2.28 -7.86 -13.33
N VAL A 24 3.08 -7.20 -12.51
CA VAL A 24 3.86 -6.01 -12.90
C VAL A 24 5.35 -6.32 -13.19
N ALA A 25 5.84 -7.48 -12.78
CA ALA A 25 7.19 -7.98 -13.11
C ALA A 25 7.26 -9.51 -13.02
N THR A 26 8.27 -10.11 -13.65
CA THR A 26 8.63 -11.52 -13.51
C THR A 26 9.69 -11.70 -12.43
N PHE A 27 9.50 -12.67 -11.53
CA PHE A 27 10.56 -13.11 -10.63
C PHE A 27 11.41 -14.19 -11.32
N ARG A 28 12.66 -14.34 -10.89
CA ARG A 28 13.54 -15.44 -11.30
C ARG A 28 13.87 -16.29 -10.08
N VAL A 29 14.05 -17.59 -10.26
CA VAL A 29 14.63 -18.44 -9.23
C VAL A 29 16.07 -18.70 -9.63
N VAL A 30 17.03 -18.25 -8.82
CA VAL A 30 18.46 -18.43 -9.06
C VAL A 30 19.01 -19.27 -7.92
N GLY A 31 19.53 -20.46 -8.22
CA GLY A 31 20.08 -21.38 -7.21
C GLY A 31 19.05 -21.85 -6.18
N GLY A 32 17.78 -22.03 -6.57
CA GLY A 32 16.70 -22.45 -5.66
C GLY A 32 16.12 -21.34 -4.79
N GLN A 33 16.65 -20.11 -4.88
CA GLN A 33 16.11 -18.95 -4.17
C GLN A 33 15.28 -18.06 -5.11
N LYS A 34 14.07 -17.70 -4.68
CA LYS A 34 13.22 -16.74 -5.39
C LYS A 34 13.85 -15.35 -5.28
N GLN A 35 14.28 -14.82 -6.42
CA GLN A 35 14.72 -13.45 -6.58
C GLN A 35 13.61 -12.63 -7.27
N GLY A 36 13.03 -11.70 -6.51
CA GLY A 36 11.98 -10.80 -6.96
C GLY A 36 10.55 -11.31 -6.74
N GLY A 37 9.58 -10.43 -7.00
CA GLY A 37 8.16 -10.74 -6.93
C GLY A 37 7.55 -10.39 -5.59
N ASN A 38 7.78 -9.15 -5.12
CA ASN A 38 6.93 -8.56 -4.10
C ASN A 38 5.50 -8.43 -4.61
N VAL A 39 4.59 -8.37 -3.64
CA VAL A 39 3.17 -8.19 -3.86
C VAL A 39 2.72 -7.03 -2.98
N ALA A 40 1.78 -6.25 -3.48
CA ALA A 40 1.04 -5.30 -2.68
C ALA A 40 -0.44 -5.46 -3.01
N ALA A 41 -1.29 -5.44 -1.99
CA ALA A 41 -2.74 -5.39 -2.17
C ALA A 41 -3.19 -3.95 -1.93
N TYR A 42 -3.92 -3.39 -2.88
CA TYR A 42 -4.49 -2.05 -2.79
C TYR A 42 -5.99 -2.18 -2.57
N PHE A 43 -6.50 -1.53 -1.54
CA PHE A 43 -7.92 -1.36 -1.34
C PHE A 43 -8.31 0.01 -1.87
N CYS A 44 -9.14 0.05 -2.89
CA CYS A 44 -9.47 1.28 -3.61
C CYS A 44 -10.97 1.58 -3.56
N ALA A 45 -11.30 2.86 -3.66
CA ALA A 45 -12.63 3.30 -4.06
C ALA A 45 -12.90 2.93 -5.54
N PRO A 46 -14.17 2.95 -6.00
CA PRO A 46 -14.52 2.56 -7.38
C PRO A 46 -13.82 3.37 -8.48
N ASP A 47 -13.35 4.59 -8.17
CA ASP A 47 -12.64 5.48 -9.08
C ASP A 47 -11.10 5.33 -9.04
N GLY A 48 -10.58 4.30 -8.35
CA GLY A 48 -9.14 4.01 -8.29
C GLY A 48 -8.36 4.79 -7.24
N ARG A 49 -9.03 5.59 -6.41
CA ARG A 49 -8.40 6.26 -5.25
C ARG A 49 -8.10 5.25 -4.15
N VAL A 50 -6.88 5.26 -3.62
CA VAL A 50 -6.42 4.27 -2.63
C VAL A 50 -6.92 4.61 -1.23
N LEU A 51 -7.60 3.67 -0.59
CA LEU A 51 -8.06 3.74 0.79
C LEU A 51 -7.07 3.08 1.77
N HIS A 52 -6.43 1.99 1.35
CA HIS A 52 -5.42 1.27 2.15
C HIS A 52 -4.49 0.44 1.28
N VAL A 53 -3.33 0.08 1.82
CA VAL A 53 -2.38 -0.82 1.17
C VAL A 53 -1.84 -1.85 2.17
N VAL A 54 -1.73 -3.10 1.73
CA VAL A 54 -0.94 -4.13 2.41
C VAL A 54 0.32 -4.37 1.60
N ALA A 55 1.47 -3.94 2.14
CA ALA A 55 2.74 -3.95 1.44
C ALA A 55 3.57 -5.21 1.79
N GLY A 56 3.66 -6.13 0.83
CA GLY A 56 4.43 -7.36 0.94
C GLY A 56 3.55 -8.57 1.23
N PRO A 57 4.15 -9.77 1.30
CA PRO A 57 3.44 -10.98 1.69
C PRO A 57 3.04 -10.90 3.17
N VAL A 58 1.80 -11.28 3.45
CA VAL A 58 1.26 -11.42 4.81
C VAL A 58 0.56 -12.78 4.96
N ASP A 59 0.34 -13.21 6.19
CA ASP A 59 -0.51 -14.37 6.48
C ASP A 59 -2.01 -14.03 6.33
N SER A 60 -2.87 -15.06 6.34
CA SER A 60 -4.32 -14.92 6.19
C SER A 60 -4.98 -14.09 7.29
N ALA A 61 -4.52 -14.22 8.55
CA ALA A 61 -5.12 -13.51 9.68
C ALA A 61 -4.80 -12.01 9.60
N THR A 62 -3.55 -11.68 9.29
CA THR A 62 -3.11 -10.32 9.03
C THR A 62 -3.89 -9.72 7.85
N PHE A 63 -3.96 -10.41 6.70
CA PHE A 63 -4.70 -9.91 5.53
C PHE A 63 -6.19 -9.67 5.84
N LEU A 64 -6.84 -10.60 6.54
CA LEU A 64 -8.24 -10.45 6.93
C LEU A 64 -8.46 -9.28 7.88
N ARG A 65 -7.56 -9.09 8.86
CA ARG A 65 -7.62 -7.96 9.79
C ARG A 65 -7.53 -6.63 9.04
N GLU A 66 -6.58 -6.51 8.10
CA GLU A 66 -6.41 -5.30 7.30
C GLU A 66 -7.63 -5.05 6.40
N ALA A 67 -8.16 -6.09 5.73
CA ALA A 67 -9.35 -5.97 4.91
C ALA A 67 -10.59 -5.53 5.72
N ARG A 68 -10.78 -6.09 6.93
CA ARG A 68 -11.85 -5.67 7.85
C ARG A 68 -11.70 -4.23 8.28
N TRP A 69 -10.47 -3.84 8.66
CA TRP A 69 -10.18 -2.46 9.03
C TRP A 69 -10.60 -1.47 7.94
N VAL A 70 -10.33 -1.78 6.66
CA VAL A 70 -10.76 -0.93 5.54
C VAL A 70 -12.27 -0.82 5.46
N VAL A 71 -13.00 -1.94 5.50
CA VAL A 71 -14.46 -1.96 5.40
C VAL A 71 -15.09 -1.18 6.55
N ASP A 72 -14.65 -1.42 7.78
CA ASP A 72 -15.21 -0.79 8.97
C ASP A 72 -14.90 0.71 9.01
N THR A 73 -13.66 1.08 8.63
CA THR A 73 -13.25 2.49 8.51
C THR A 73 -14.02 3.19 7.39
N ALA A 74 -14.26 2.53 6.25
CA ALA A 74 -15.04 3.09 5.15
C ALA A 74 -16.49 3.35 5.57
N LYS A 75 -17.15 2.38 6.22
CA LYS A 75 -18.52 2.55 6.72
C LYS A 75 -18.63 3.73 7.69
N LYS A 76 -17.75 3.78 8.68
CA LYS A 76 -17.71 4.88 9.66
C LYS A 76 -17.40 6.22 9.00
N GLY A 77 -16.47 6.24 8.05
CA GLY A 77 -16.11 7.44 7.29
C GLY A 77 -17.29 7.97 6.49
N ILE A 78 -18.03 7.12 5.79
CA ILE A 78 -19.21 7.48 4.99
C ILE A 78 -20.31 8.09 5.87
N GLU A 79 -20.57 7.46 7.03
CA GLU A 79 -21.55 7.94 8.00
C GLU A 79 -21.19 9.33 8.53
N LEU A 80 -19.93 9.53 8.94
CA LEU A 80 -19.47 10.78 9.53
C LEU A 80 -19.30 11.90 8.52
N SER A 81 -18.97 11.58 7.27
CA SER A 81 -18.74 12.58 6.23
C SER A 81 -20.03 13.12 5.60
N LYS A 82 -21.15 12.40 5.74
CA LYS A 82 -22.46 12.80 5.17
C LYS A 82 -22.39 13.16 3.68
N GLY A 83 -21.54 12.45 2.93
CA GLY A 83 -21.33 12.68 1.50
C GLY A 83 -20.26 13.72 1.15
N ASP A 84 -19.66 14.39 2.13
CA ASP A 84 -18.52 15.29 1.88
C ASP A 84 -17.22 14.49 1.67
N GLY A 85 -16.71 14.52 0.44
CA GLY A 85 -15.46 13.85 0.07
C GLY A 85 -14.23 14.38 0.82
N ALA A 86 -14.17 15.67 1.15
CA ALA A 86 -13.05 16.25 1.89
C ALA A 86 -13.07 15.82 3.36
N ALA A 87 -14.26 15.77 3.96
CA ALA A 87 -14.44 15.22 5.31
C ALA A 87 -14.10 13.73 5.37
N PHE A 88 -14.54 12.95 4.37
CA PHE A 88 -14.20 11.52 4.26
C PHE A 88 -12.69 11.30 4.15
N LYS A 89 -12.02 12.07 3.30
CA LYS A 89 -10.56 12.03 3.14
C LYS A 89 -9.84 12.38 4.43
N THR A 90 -10.24 13.47 5.09
CA THR A 90 -9.69 13.89 6.38
C THR A 90 -9.88 12.82 7.44
N PHE A 91 -11.04 12.16 7.46
CA PHE A 91 -11.32 11.05 8.36
C PHE A 91 -10.35 9.88 8.13
N PHE A 92 -10.17 9.44 6.88
CA PHE A 92 -9.25 8.34 6.56
C PHE A 92 -7.80 8.65 6.92
N ARG A 93 -7.34 9.88 6.69
CA ARG A 93 -5.99 10.31 7.08
C ARG A 93 -5.78 10.20 8.59
N LYS A 94 -6.77 10.65 9.36
CA LYS A 94 -6.77 10.51 10.83
C LYS A 94 -6.82 9.04 11.25
N ALA A 95 -7.61 8.21 10.56
CA ALA A 95 -7.70 6.79 10.85
C ALA A 95 -6.35 6.06 10.66
N HIS A 96 -5.59 6.38 9.61
CA HIS A 96 -4.22 5.85 9.45
C HIS A 96 -3.26 6.35 10.52
N ALA A 97 -3.30 7.63 10.86
CA ALA A 97 -2.47 8.17 11.93
C ALA A 97 -2.79 7.52 13.29
N GLU A 98 -4.07 7.25 13.55
CA GLU A 98 -4.51 6.52 14.74
C GLU A 98 -4.11 5.05 14.73
N LYS A 99 -4.23 4.37 13.58
CA LYS A 99 -3.77 2.98 13.42
C LYS A 99 -2.25 2.87 13.65
N LEU A 100 -1.45 3.75 13.03
CA LEU A 100 -0.01 3.82 13.25
C LEU A 100 0.31 3.98 14.74
N ARG A 101 -0.37 4.93 15.41
CA ARG A 101 -0.18 5.19 16.84
C ARG A 101 -0.53 3.97 17.69
N ALA A 102 -1.65 3.32 17.41
CA ALA A 102 -2.11 2.16 18.17
C ALA A 102 -1.17 0.95 18.01
N GLU A 103 -0.68 0.69 16.79
CA GLU A 103 0.13 -0.50 16.49
C GLU A 103 1.61 -0.31 16.83
N THR A 104 2.16 0.88 16.59
CA THR A 104 3.61 1.13 16.67
C THR A 104 4.01 2.09 17.79
N GLY A 105 3.04 2.79 18.38
CA GLY A 105 3.28 3.84 19.35
C GLY A 105 3.83 5.13 18.76
N LEU A 106 3.90 5.26 17.44
CA LEU A 106 4.40 6.45 16.77
C LEU A 106 3.27 7.41 16.38
N VAL A 107 3.53 8.70 16.56
CA VAL A 107 2.60 9.76 16.20
C VAL A 107 3.01 10.39 14.88
N VAL A 108 2.02 10.62 14.03
CA VAL A 108 2.14 11.40 12.80
C VAL A 108 0.95 12.35 12.71
N GLU A 109 1.22 13.58 12.30
CA GLU A 109 0.16 14.54 11.98
C GLU A 109 -0.47 14.19 10.63
N ALA A 110 -1.79 13.96 10.64
CA ALA A 110 -2.56 13.71 9.44
C ALA A 110 -2.67 15.00 8.59
N THR A 111 -2.28 14.93 7.31
CA THR A 111 -2.31 16.10 6.42
C THR A 111 -3.74 16.46 6.03
N THR A 112 -4.40 17.40 6.70
CA THR A 112 -5.82 17.70 6.41
C THR A 112 -6.05 18.58 5.19
N PHE A 113 -4.99 19.12 4.58
CA PHE A 113 -5.06 20.00 3.43
C PHE A 113 -4.27 19.46 2.25
N ASP A 114 -4.90 19.40 1.07
CA ASP A 114 -4.22 19.08 -0.17
C ASP A 114 -3.73 20.38 -0.83
N PRO A 115 -2.41 20.62 -0.91
CA PRO A 115 -1.94 21.70 -1.75
C PRO A 115 -2.36 21.40 -3.20
N PRO A 116 -2.81 22.42 -3.97
CA PRO A 116 -3.14 22.24 -5.37
C PRO A 116 -1.95 21.60 -6.08
N SER A 117 -2.17 20.46 -6.74
CA SER A 117 -1.09 19.79 -7.44
C SER A 117 -0.80 20.58 -8.72
N PRO A 118 0.46 20.93 -9.02
CA PRO A 118 0.80 21.69 -10.24
C PRO A 118 0.39 20.97 -11.54
N ASP A 119 0.02 19.69 -11.46
CA ASP A 119 -0.28 18.80 -12.58
C ASP A 119 -1.78 18.43 -12.71
N GLU A 120 -2.70 19.14 -12.02
CA GLU A 120 -4.15 18.80 -12.02
C GLU A 120 -4.83 18.85 -13.41
N GLY A 121 -4.17 19.39 -14.44
CA GLY A 121 -4.68 19.44 -15.81
C GLY A 121 -4.33 18.25 -16.71
N ASP A 122 -3.42 17.34 -16.32
CA ASP A 122 -2.85 16.33 -17.24
C ASP A 122 -2.52 14.99 -16.55
N SER A 123 -3.35 14.61 -15.57
CA SER A 123 -3.20 13.40 -14.75
C SER A 123 -3.27 12.11 -15.59
N ALA A 124 -2.09 11.57 -15.90
CA ALA A 124 -1.87 10.45 -16.80
C ALA A 124 -2.62 9.16 -16.39
N LEU A 125 -3.25 8.56 -17.40
CA LEU A 125 -3.85 7.23 -17.43
C LEU A 125 -2.77 6.14 -17.23
N SER A 126 -3.16 5.07 -16.51
CA SER A 126 -2.61 3.70 -16.36
C SER A 126 -1.17 3.34 -16.83
N PHE A 127 -0.60 2.29 -16.22
CA PHE A 127 0.66 1.59 -16.58
C PHE A 127 0.81 1.13 -18.06
N ARG A 128 -0.17 1.43 -18.91
CA ARG A 128 -0.10 1.35 -20.38
C ARG A 128 -0.25 2.73 -21.00
N ASP A 129 0.52 3.71 -20.58
CA ASP A 129 0.64 4.94 -21.35
C ASP A 129 1.59 4.68 -22.54
N PRO A 130 1.07 4.53 -23.79
CA PRO A 130 1.91 4.34 -24.96
C PRO A 130 2.73 5.60 -25.30
N THR A 131 2.46 6.72 -24.63
CA THR A 131 3.16 7.99 -24.87
C THR A 131 4.46 8.12 -24.07
N GLY A 132 4.76 7.17 -23.18
CA GLY A 132 6.03 7.12 -22.46
C GLY A 132 6.17 8.17 -21.35
N ARG A 133 5.07 8.69 -20.79
CA ARG A 133 5.13 9.68 -19.71
C ARG A 133 5.82 9.09 -18.47
N PRO A 134 6.56 9.93 -17.72
CA PRO A 134 7.21 9.48 -16.50
C PRO A 134 6.18 9.06 -15.44
N LEU A 135 6.53 8.04 -14.65
CA LEU A 135 5.77 7.69 -13.44
C LEU A 135 5.63 8.94 -12.55
N ALA A 136 4.49 9.03 -11.86
CA ALA A 136 4.24 10.10 -10.90
C ALA A 136 5.42 10.23 -9.91
N PRO A 137 5.76 11.47 -9.50
CA PRO A 137 6.82 11.68 -8.54
C PRO A 137 6.49 10.95 -7.23
N LYS A 138 7.55 10.49 -6.55
CA LYS A 138 7.42 9.79 -5.27
C LYS A 138 6.82 10.73 -4.24
N LEU A 139 5.87 10.23 -3.48
CA LEU A 139 5.19 10.99 -2.44
C LEU A 139 6.02 10.90 -1.15
N PRO A 140 6.45 12.05 -0.59
CA PRO A 140 7.10 12.04 0.71
C PRO A 140 6.06 11.74 1.79
N PRO A 141 6.33 10.82 2.73
CA PRO A 141 5.43 10.63 3.87
C PRO A 141 5.47 11.87 4.78
N PRO A 142 4.38 12.18 5.52
CA PRO A 142 4.42 13.15 6.60
C PRO A 142 5.50 12.77 7.65
N PRO A 143 6.11 13.77 8.31
CA PRO A 143 7.14 13.53 9.30
C PRO A 143 6.56 12.82 10.53
N ILE A 144 7.28 11.84 11.07
CA ILE A 144 6.94 11.19 12.34
C ILE A 144 7.33 12.16 13.46
N ASP A 145 6.39 12.46 14.37
CA ASP A 145 6.62 13.42 15.46
C ASP A 145 7.38 12.81 16.64
N GLY A 146 7.34 11.47 16.76
CA GLY A 146 8.00 10.69 17.80
C GLY A 146 7.05 9.69 18.47
N PRO A 147 7.42 9.15 19.64
CA PRO A 147 6.54 8.27 20.41
C PRO A 147 5.31 9.01 20.94
N ASP A 148 4.20 8.28 21.08
CA ASP A 148 3.03 8.76 21.81
C ASP A 148 3.41 9.00 23.27
N VAL A 149 3.26 10.24 23.70
CA VAL A 149 3.57 10.70 25.07
C VAL A 149 2.74 10.00 26.14
N ARG A 150 1.66 9.33 25.75
CA ARG A 150 0.78 8.56 26.66
C ARG A 150 1.31 7.15 26.93
N LEU A 151 2.26 6.66 26.14
CA LEU A 151 2.81 5.32 26.30
C LEU A 151 3.90 5.29 27.35
N GLU A 152 3.90 4.23 28.15
CA GLU A 152 5.03 3.94 29.02
C GLU A 152 6.25 3.54 28.19
N GLU A 153 7.45 3.88 28.65
CA GLU A 153 8.70 3.58 27.96
C GLU A 153 8.85 2.08 27.65
N LYS A 154 8.41 1.21 28.58
CA LYS A 154 8.42 -0.24 28.41
C LYS A 154 7.51 -0.69 27.27
N GLN A 155 6.32 -0.11 27.15
CA GLN A 155 5.36 -0.42 26.09
C GLN A 155 5.90 0.03 24.73
N PHE A 156 6.43 1.24 24.66
CA PHE A 156 7.02 1.77 23.43
C PHE A 156 8.22 0.93 22.96
N LYS A 157 9.12 0.54 23.88
CA LYS A 157 10.24 -0.37 23.57
C LYS A 157 9.77 -1.73 23.03
N ALA A 158 8.68 -2.28 23.58
CA ALA A 158 8.11 -3.53 23.09
C ALA A 158 7.55 -3.38 21.67
N GLN A 159 6.85 -2.28 21.37
CA GLN A 159 6.35 -1.98 20.02
C GLN A 159 7.50 -1.78 19.02
N GLN A 160 8.56 -1.07 19.40
CA GLN A 160 9.75 -0.93 18.55
C GLN A 160 10.48 -2.26 18.30
N ALA A 161 10.52 -3.15 19.30
CA ALA A 161 11.07 -4.49 19.11
C ALA A 161 10.21 -5.35 18.17
N ALA A 162 8.88 -5.23 18.24
CA ALA A 162 7.97 -5.89 17.31
C ALA A 162 8.16 -5.36 15.87
N GLU A 163 8.24 -4.04 15.69
CA GLU A 163 8.51 -3.42 14.39
C GLU A 163 9.88 -3.81 13.82
N ALA A 164 10.90 -4.00 14.67
CA ALA A 164 12.20 -4.50 14.23
C ALA A 164 12.16 -5.93 13.70
N GLY A 165 11.22 -6.75 14.16
CA GLY A 165 10.95 -8.09 13.63
C GLY A 165 9.99 -8.10 12.43
N ALA A 166 9.36 -6.97 12.10
CA ALA A 166 8.35 -6.90 11.06
C ALA A 166 8.95 -6.97 9.64
N PRO A 167 8.21 -7.46 8.64
CA PRO A 167 8.67 -7.48 7.25
C PRO A 167 9.07 -6.09 6.76
N GLY A 168 10.27 -5.99 6.19
CA GLY A 168 10.78 -4.75 5.62
C GLY A 168 11.09 -3.67 6.65
N ALA A 169 11.31 -4.05 7.92
CA ALA A 169 11.79 -3.17 8.99
C ALA A 169 12.97 -2.31 8.52
N ARG A 170 12.86 -1.00 8.70
CA ARG A 170 13.93 -0.04 8.41
C ARG A 170 14.04 1.00 9.50
N LEU A 171 15.27 1.48 9.67
CA LEU A 171 15.53 2.66 10.50
C LEU A 171 14.92 3.91 9.84
N MET A 172 14.26 4.69 10.67
CA MET A 172 13.69 5.99 10.33
C MET A 172 14.13 7.01 11.39
N VAL A 173 13.92 8.29 11.07
CA VAL A 173 14.24 9.40 11.95
C VAL A 173 12.98 10.21 12.18
N ASP A 174 12.65 10.49 13.43
CA ASP A 174 11.55 11.39 13.77
C ASP A 174 11.95 12.86 13.60
N ARG A 175 11.00 13.77 13.81
CA ARG A 175 11.20 15.21 13.72
C ARG A 175 12.25 15.75 14.71
N ARG A 176 12.54 15.00 15.78
CA ARG A 176 13.49 15.34 16.84
C ARG A 176 14.88 14.73 16.61
N GLY A 177 15.05 13.93 15.55
CA GLY A 177 16.31 13.25 15.25
C GLY A 177 16.47 11.88 15.92
N ASN A 178 15.46 11.38 16.63
CA ASN A 178 15.53 10.07 17.25
C ASN A 178 15.44 8.97 16.20
N ARG A 179 16.21 7.90 16.41
CA ARG A 179 16.18 6.71 15.57
C ARG A 179 15.02 5.82 15.98
N LEU A 180 14.19 5.48 15.00
CA LEU A 180 13.03 4.62 15.15
C LEU A 180 13.13 3.46 14.16
N VAL A 181 12.37 2.40 14.39
CA VAL A 181 12.21 1.30 13.44
C VAL A 181 10.75 1.20 13.02
N LEU A 182 10.54 0.98 11.72
CA LEU A 182 9.21 0.80 11.16
C LEU A 182 9.23 -0.26 10.05
N GLY A 183 8.33 -1.22 10.14
CA GLY A 183 8.04 -2.23 9.12
C GLY A 183 7.27 -1.67 7.93
N ASN A 184 6.99 -2.52 6.95
CA ASN A 184 6.27 -2.12 5.74
C ASN A 184 4.90 -1.50 6.07
N GLN A 185 4.13 -2.11 6.97
CA GLN A 185 2.76 -1.67 7.25
C GLN A 185 2.73 -0.32 7.98
N GLY A 186 3.56 -0.12 9.00
CA GLY A 186 3.69 1.19 9.65
C GLY A 186 4.10 2.28 8.65
N ARG A 187 5.01 1.97 7.72
CA ARG A 187 5.42 2.92 6.66
C ARG A 187 4.29 3.24 5.67
N VAL A 188 3.39 2.29 5.42
CA VAL A 188 2.16 2.54 4.65
C VAL A 188 1.25 3.48 5.42
N ASP A 189 1.02 3.23 6.71
CA ASP A 189 0.14 4.07 7.51
C ASP A 189 0.69 5.50 7.66
N THR A 190 2.01 5.68 7.80
CA THR A 190 2.64 7.01 7.71
C THR A 190 2.33 7.65 6.35
N LEU A 191 2.53 6.94 5.24
CA LEU A 191 2.27 7.48 3.90
C LEU A 191 0.80 7.90 3.72
N LEU A 192 -0.14 7.04 4.11
CA LEU A 192 -1.57 7.26 3.89
C LEU A 192 -2.16 8.28 4.88
N ALA A 193 -1.55 8.52 6.03
CA ALA A 193 -1.88 9.66 6.88
C ALA A 193 -1.71 11.01 6.13
N GLY A 194 -0.83 11.07 5.13
CA GLY A 194 -0.67 12.22 4.24
C GLY A 194 -1.43 12.10 2.92
N HIS A 195 -1.49 10.90 2.34
CA HIS A 195 -1.80 10.71 0.92
C HIS A 195 -2.96 9.75 0.62
N VAL A 196 -3.78 9.39 1.62
CA VAL A 196 -4.98 8.59 1.36
C VAL A 196 -5.88 9.26 0.31
N MET A 197 -6.59 8.43 -0.44
CA MET A 197 -7.41 8.80 -1.60
C MET A 197 -6.65 9.45 -2.75
N ALA A 198 -5.30 9.41 -2.74
CA ALA A 198 -4.56 9.66 -3.96
C ALA A 198 -4.87 8.56 -4.99
N PRO A 199 -4.86 8.87 -6.30
CA PRO A 199 -4.96 7.87 -7.35
C PRO A 199 -3.85 6.82 -7.20
N ILE A 200 -4.18 5.56 -7.50
CA ILE A 200 -3.23 4.44 -7.38
C ILE A 200 -1.92 4.69 -8.14
N GLU A 201 -1.97 5.41 -9.26
CA GLU A 201 -0.83 5.78 -10.09
C GLU A 201 0.20 6.63 -9.32
N LYS A 202 -0.25 7.48 -8.39
CA LYS A 202 0.62 8.32 -7.55
C LYS A 202 1.20 7.53 -6.37
N ILE A 203 0.45 6.56 -5.84
CA ILE A 203 0.86 5.78 -4.66
C ILE A 203 1.79 4.62 -5.05
N TYR A 204 1.52 3.97 -6.18
CA TYR A 204 2.19 2.76 -6.64
C TYR A 204 3.72 2.88 -6.66
N GLY A 205 4.23 3.98 -7.21
CA GLY A 205 5.67 4.30 -7.25
C GLY A 205 6.31 4.28 -5.87
N THR A 206 5.64 4.89 -4.91
CA THR A 206 6.12 5.03 -3.53
C THR A 206 6.07 3.69 -2.80
N ILE A 207 5.01 2.89 -2.97
CA ILE A 207 4.90 1.57 -2.34
C ILE A 207 6.02 0.64 -2.81
N PHE A 208 6.21 0.48 -4.11
CA PHE A 208 7.20 -0.48 -4.61
C PHE A 208 8.63 0.00 -4.36
N GLU A 209 8.96 1.24 -4.72
CA GLU A 209 10.36 1.67 -4.68
C GLU A 209 10.80 2.09 -3.28
N ASN A 210 9.95 2.80 -2.53
CA ASN A 210 10.34 3.28 -1.21
C ASN A 210 10.03 2.23 -0.15
N ILE A 211 8.82 1.68 -0.12
CA ILE A 211 8.43 0.75 0.96
C ILE A 211 9.04 -0.64 0.72
N LEU A 212 8.71 -1.27 -0.39
CA LEU A 212 9.13 -2.64 -0.72
C LEU A 212 10.59 -2.73 -1.20
N GLY A 213 11.20 -1.61 -1.61
CA GLY A 213 12.58 -1.56 -2.07
C GLY A 213 12.80 -2.16 -3.47
N GLU A 214 11.75 -2.34 -4.26
CA GLU A 214 11.81 -2.84 -5.63
C GLU A 214 11.71 -1.69 -6.63
N LYS A 215 12.69 -1.57 -7.53
CA LYS A 215 12.61 -0.61 -8.65
C LYS A 215 11.52 -1.05 -9.61
N ILE A 216 10.67 -0.11 -10.01
CA ILE A 216 9.67 -0.39 -11.03
C ILE A 216 10.37 -0.44 -12.38
N SER A 217 10.21 -1.56 -13.09
CA SER A 217 10.70 -1.67 -14.47
C SER A 217 9.94 -0.69 -15.36
N LYS A 218 10.68 0.20 -16.03
CA LYS A 218 10.14 1.06 -17.10
C LYS A 218 10.09 0.35 -18.46
N LYS A 219 10.59 -0.89 -18.55
CA LYS A 219 10.55 -1.69 -19.77
C LYS A 219 9.18 -2.34 -19.92
N PRO A 220 8.63 -2.44 -21.15
CA PRO A 220 7.41 -3.19 -21.41
C PRO A 220 7.49 -4.60 -20.83
N VAL A 221 6.39 -5.09 -20.24
CA VAL A 221 6.32 -6.48 -19.77
C VAL A 221 6.33 -7.39 -21.00
N GLU A 222 7.44 -8.10 -21.23
CA GLU A 222 7.49 -9.16 -22.23
C GLU A 222 6.64 -10.34 -21.74
N VAL A 223 5.45 -10.48 -22.32
CA VAL A 223 4.58 -11.63 -22.09
C VAL A 223 5.12 -12.79 -22.93
N VAL A 224 6.10 -13.52 -22.40
CA VAL A 224 6.76 -14.64 -23.11
C VAL A 224 5.80 -15.84 -23.29
N THR A 225 4.64 -15.86 -22.62
CA THR A 225 3.53 -16.78 -22.89
C THR A 225 2.29 -16.29 -22.14
N PRO A 226 1.22 -15.83 -22.81
CA PRO A 226 0.12 -15.14 -22.12
C PRO A 226 -0.59 -16.05 -21.14
N PHE A 227 -0.85 -17.30 -21.54
CA PHE A 227 -1.54 -18.29 -20.73
C PHE A 227 -1.19 -19.70 -21.22
N PRO A 228 -0.94 -20.68 -20.33
CA PRO A 228 -0.58 -22.04 -20.73
C PRO A 228 -1.68 -22.79 -21.50
N TRP A 229 -2.92 -22.31 -21.50
CA TRP A 229 -4.04 -22.88 -22.26
C TRP A 229 -4.23 -22.26 -23.65
N VAL A 230 -3.54 -21.17 -23.98
CA VAL A 230 -3.56 -20.61 -25.34
C VAL A 230 -2.56 -21.41 -26.16
N LYS A 231 -3.05 -22.49 -26.79
CA LYS A 231 -2.30 -23.21 -27.81
C LYS A 231 -2.07 -22.26 -28.98
N ASN A 232 -0.80 -21.96 -29.30
CA ASN A 232 -0.46 -21.28 -30.53
C ASN A 232 -0.94 -22.13 -31.71
N SER A 233 -2.07 -21.74 -32.32
CA SER A 233 -2.46 -22.20 -33.64
C SER A 233 -1.57 -21.51 -34.68
N LYS A 234 -0.27 -21.81 -34.68
CA LYS A 234 0.56 -21.55 -35.86
C LYS A 234 0.46 -22.78 -36.74
N THR A 235 -0.54 -22.68 -37.62
CA THR A 235 -0.62 -23.29 -38.94
C THR A 235 0.74 -23.72 -39.48
N ASN A 236 0.90 -25.02 -39.68
CA ASN A 236 1.80 -25.57 -40.69
C ASN A 236 1.27 -25.09 -42.05
N GLY A 237 1.91 -24.08 -42.63
CA GLY A 237 1.78 -23.72 -44.03
C GLY A 237 3.00 -24.27 -44.77
N ASN A 238 2.72 -25.10 -45.78
CA ASN A 238 3.66 -25.70 -46.73
C ASN A 238 4.69 -24.73 -47.30
#